data_AF-A0A7V3IW56-F1
#
_entry.id   AF-A0A7V3IW56-F1
#
_cell.length_a   1.000
_cell.length_b   1.000
_cell.length_c   1.000
_cell.angle_alpha   90.00
_cell.angle_beta   90.00
_cell.angle_gamma   90.00
#
_symmetry.space_group_name_H-M   'P 1'
#
loop_
_entity.id
_entity.type
_entity.pdbx_description
1 polymer ?
#
loop_
_entity_poly.entity_id
_entity_poly.type
_entity_poly.pdbx_seq_one_letter_code
_entity_poly.pdbx_strand_id
1 'polypeptide(L)'
;MSARITGLASRLVSTSVLLTAAIVCEGAAGASPDQDEQFLALLDEEQIPAADNVPGLIARAHEICRELDGGTSFYTIVREEMNTMYGDNPYLRLVPARVTKTVVRFVTVSVDVYCPDHQDMLP
;
A
#
# COMPACT_ATOMS: atom_id res chain seq x y z
N MET A 1 5.31 -67.33 -28.94
CA MET A 1 6.54 -67.80 -28.27
C MET A 1 7.57 -66.69 -28.38
N SER A 2 8.01 -66.18 -27.23
CA SER A 2 9.08 -65.19 -26.99
C SER A 2 8.90 -63.73 -27.44
N ALA A 3 8.52 -62.91 -26.44
CA ALA A 3 8.70 -61.47 -26.37
C ALA A 3 10.16 -61.09 -26.12
N ARG A 4 10.61 -59.92 -26.61
CA ARG A 4 11.55 -58.99 -25.95
C ARG A 4 11.36 -57.58 -26.49
N ILE A 5 10.65 -56.73 -25.75
CA ILE A 5 10.69 -55.27 -25.92
C ILE A 5 11.77 -54.80 -24.97
N THR A 6 12.93 -54.44 -25.50
CA THR A 6 14.04 -53.86 -24.74
C THR A 6 14.34 -52.51 -25.34
N GLY A 7 14.18 -51.45 -24.54
CA GLY A 7 14.45 -50.08 -24.98
C GLY A 7 14.08 -49.05 -23.93
N LEU A 8 14.53 -49.24 -22.69
CA LEU A 8 14.60 -48.19 -21.67
C LEU A 8 15.69 -47.20 -22.09
N ALA A 9 15.33 -45.94 -22.31
CA ALA A 9 16.27 -44.82 -22.29
C ALA A 9 15.53 -43.51 -21.96
N SER A 10 15.13 -43.36 -20.69
CA SER A 10 14.83 -42.04 -20.14
C SER A 10 16.11 -41.20 -20.15
N ARG A 11 16.12 -40.12 -20.92
CA ARG A 11 17.08 -39.01 -20.77
C ARG A 11 16.30 -37.81 -20.27
N LEU A 12 16.25 -37.62 -18.95
CA LEU A 12 15.88 -36.33 -18.37
C LEU A 12 17.05 -35.39 -18.58
N VAL A 13 16.91 -34.46 -19.53
CA VAL A 13 17.85 -33.36 -19.70
C VAL A 13 17.47 -32.30 -18.66
N SER A 14 18.19 -32.28 -17.54
CA SER A 14 18.12 -31.16 -16.59
C SER A 14 18.79 -29.94 -17.23
N THR A 15 18.00 -29.03 -17.79
CA THR A 15 18.47 -27.70 -18.17
C THR A 15 18.51 -26.82 -16.93
N SER A 16 19.71 -26.64 -16.37
CA SER A 16 19.98 -25.67 -15.32
C SER A 16 19.77 -24.26 -15.87
N VAL A 17 18.75 -23.55 -15.39
CA VAL A 17 18.56 -22.12 -15.68
C VAL A 17 19.63 -21.34 -14.93
N LEU A 18 20.56 -20.73 -15.67
CA LEU A 18 21.50 -19.76 -15.12
C LEU A 18 20.72 -18.46 -14.87
N LEU A 19 20.44 -18.15 -13.60
CA LEU A 19 19.96 -16.83 -13.18
C LEU A 19 21.14 -15.85 -13.29
N THR A 20 21.18 -15.10 -14.39
CA THR A 20 21.96 -13.86 -14.48
C THR A 20 21.32 -12.83 -13.56
N ALA A 21 21.90 -12.65 -12.37
CA ALA A 21 21.61 -11.50 -11.52
C ALA A 21 22.10 -10.23 -12.24
N ALA A 22 21.16 -9.42 -12.72
CA ALA A 22 21.46 -8.06 -13.15
C ALA A 22 21.85 -7.27 -11.91
N ILE A 23 23.14 -7.01 -11.75
CA ILE A 23 23.67 -6.11 -10.73
C ILE A 23 23.32 -4.70 -11.25
N VAL A 24 22.22 -4.14 -10.77
CA VAL A 24 21.93 -2.73 -11.01
C VAL A 24 22.99 -1.95 -10.24
N CYS A 25 23.86 -1.25 -10.97
CA CYS A 25 24.73 -0.25 -10.38
C CYS A 25 23.85 0.85 -9.76
N GLU A 26 23.69 0.81 -8.44
CA GLU A 26 23.28 1.97 -7.64
C GLU A 26 24.35 3.05 -7.78
N GLY A 27 24.11 3.92 -8.76
CA GLY A 27 24.90 5.11 -9.08
C GLY A 27 24.08 6.37 -8.89
N ALA A 28 23.44 6.51 -7.74
CA ALA A 28 23.01 7.75 -7.13
C ALA A 28 22.92 7.43 -5.64
N ALA A 29 23.46 8.30 -4.77
CA ALA A 29 23.45 8.08 -3.32
C ALA A 29 22.03 7.79 -2.84
N GLY A 30 21.72 6.52 -2.61
CA GLY A 30 20.42 6.03 -2.18
C GLY A 30 20.20 6.37 -0.72
N ALA A 31 19.76 7.60 -0.45
CA ALA A 31 18.82 7.78 0.64
C ALA A 31 17.53 7.12 0.15
N SER A 32 17.03 6.13 0.88
CA SER A 32 15.62 5.74 0.74
C SER A 32 14.79 7.02 0.76
N PRO A 33 13.82 7.24 -0.14
CA PRO A 33 12.91 8.37 0.00
C PRO A 33 12.34 8.34 1.42
N ASP A 34 12.37 9.48 2.09
CA ASP A 34 11.77 9.60 3.40
C ASP A 34 10.29 9.19 3.29
N GLN A 35 9.80 8.35 4.22
CA GLN A 35 8.43 7.83 4.12
C GLN A 35 7.41 8.97 4.11
N ASP A 36 7.70 10.09 4.77
CA ASP A 36 6.83 11.26 4.76
C ASP A 36 6.83 11.94 3.39
N GLU A 37 7.99 12.06 2.73
CA GLU A 37 8.08 12.57 1.35
C GLU A 37 7.32 11.67 0.37
N GLN A 38 7.43 10.35 0.50
CA GLN A 38 6.68 9.40 -0.31
C GLN A 38 5.17 9.52 -0.09
N PHE A 39 4.75 9.62 1.17
CA PHE A 39 3.35 9.81 1.54
C PHE A 39 2.79 11.09 0.91
N LEU A 40 3.49 12.21 1.02
CA LEU A 40 3.06 13.48 0.45
C LEU A 40 2.98 13.44 -1.08
N ALA A 41 3.91 12.75 -1.75
CA ALA A 41 3.86 12.55 -3.19
C ALA A 41 2.62 11.75 -3.63
N LEU A 42 2.27 10.68 -2.91
CA LEU A 42 1.08 9.87 -3.19
C LEU A 42 -0.23 10.62 -2.92
N LEU A 43 -0.27 11.47 -1.89
CA LEU A 43 -1.44 12.32 -1.66
C LEU A 43 -1.69 13.32 -2.79
N ASP A 44 -0.63 13.91 -3.35
CA ASP A 44 -0.71 14.80 -4.50
C ASP A 44 -1.25 14.06 -5.74
N GLU A 45 -0.74 12.85 -6.01
CA GLU A 45 -1.23 11.98 -7.07
C GLU A 45 -2.73 11.64 -6.92
N GLU A 46 -3.18 11.37 -5.70
CA GLU A 46 -4.58 11.08 -5.38
C GLU A 46 -5.47 12.34 -5.36
N GLN A 47 -4.90 13.53 -5.62
CA GLN A 47 -5.55 14.83 -5.58
C GLN A 47 -6.21 15.10 -4.21
N ILE A 48 -5.56 14.63 -3.15
CA ILE A 48 -5.96 14.91 -1.77
C ILE A 48 -5.22 16.18 -1.38
N PRO A 49 -5.91 17.33 -1.26
CA PRO A 49 -5.24 18.57 -0.89
C PRO A 49 -4.56 18.37 0.46
N ALA A 50 -3.26 18.65 0.52
CA ALA A 50 -2.57 18.75 1.79
C ALA A 50 -3.32 19.79 2.62
N ALA A 51 -3.84 19.38 3.77
CA ALA A 51 -4.40 20.31 4.73
C ALA A 51 -3.33 21.37 5.05
N ASP A 52 -3.75 22.56 5.48
CA ASP A 52 -2.83 23.66 5.88
C ASP A 52 -1.83 23.29 7.00
N ASN A 53 -1.96 22.06 7.54
CA ASN A 53 -1.10 21.46 8.55
C ASN A 53 -0.56 20.09 8.09
N VAL A 54 0.49 20.10 7.26
CA VAL A 54 1.20 18.89 6.80
C VAL A 54 1.71 18.01 7.96
N PRO A 55 2.36 18.55 9.03
CA PRO A 55 2.78 17.73 10.16
C PRO A 55 1.63 16.98 10.85
N GLY A 56 0.47 17.63 10.98
CA GLY A 56 -0.73 16.98 11.53
C GLY A 56 -1.26 15.86 10.63
N LEU A 57 -1.15 16.02 9.31
CA LEU A 57 -1.57 15.02 8.32
C LEU A 57 -0.70 13.76 8.41
N ILE A 58 0.63 13.93 8.49
CA ILE A 58 1.59 12.83 8.69
C ILE A 58 1.34 12.13 10.03
N ALA A 59 1.16 12.91 11.11
CA ALA A 59 0.87 12.34 12.43
C ALA A 59 -0.44 11.51 12.43
N ARG A 60 -1.47 11.96 11.69
CA ARG A 60 -2.71 11.20 11.53
C ARG A 60 -2.50 9.91 10.75
N ALA A 61 -1.69 9.93 9.69
CA ALA A 61 -1.36 8.74 8.91
C ALA A 61 -0.64 7.67 9.74
N HIS A 62 0.30 8.07 10.61
CA HIS A 62 0.91 7.13 11.57
C HIS A 62 -0.08 6.62 12.63
N GLU A 63 -1.02 7.45 13.09
CA GLU A 63 -2.05 7.03 14.04
C GLU A 63 -2.98 5.96 13.43
N ILE A 64 -3.33 6.09 12.15
CA ILE A 64 -4.11 5.06 11.44
C ILE A 64 -3.44 3.68 11.56
N CYS A 65 -2.12 3.61 11.38
CA CYS A 65 -1.38 2.36 11.54
C CYS A 65 -1.42 1.83 12.97
N ARG A 66 -1.29 2.69 13.98
CA ARG A 66 -1.43 2.29 15.39
C ARG A 66 -2.85 1.79 15.72
N GLU A 67 -3.87 2.37 15.11
CA GLU A 67 -5.26 1.90 15.25
C GLU A 67 -5.47 0.52 14.61
N LEU A 68 -4.91 0.29 13.42
CA LEU A 68 -4.94 -1.02 12.74
C LEU A 68 -4.19 -2.09 13.55
N ASP A 69 -3.00 -1.77 14.06
CA ASP A 69 -2.25 -2.63 15.00
C ASP A 69 -3.07 -2.97 16.25
N GLY A 70 -3.92 -2.03 16.69
CA GLY A 70 -4.86 -2.20 17.80
C GLY A 70 -6.10 -3.04 17.45
N GLY A 71 -6.26 -3.47 16.20
CA GLY A 71 -7.38 -4.27 15.72
C GLY A 71 -8.61 -3.46 15.29
N THR A 72 -8.49 -2.14 15.15
CA THR A 72 -9.53 -1.31 14.54
C THR A 72 -9.65 -1.68 13.07
N SER A 73 -10.87 -1.78 12.54
CA SER A 73 -11.05 -2.10 11.12
C SER A 73 -10.90 -0.87 10.23
N PHE A 74 -10.41 -1.05 9.01
CA PHE A 74 -10.31 0.00 7.98
C PHE A 74 -11.60 0.82 7.85
N TYR A 75 -12.76 0.15 7.77
CA TYR A 75 -14.06 0.83 7.67
C TYR A 75 -14.41 1.69 8.90
N THR A 76 -13.94 1.30 10.09
CA THR A 76 -14.14 2.11 11.30
C THR A 76 -13.30 3.38 11.24
N ILE A 77 -12.03 3.27 10.86
CA ILE A 77 -11.12 4.40 10.68
C ILE A 77 -11.70 5.38 9.63
N VAL A 78 -12.13 4.88 8.47
CA VAL A 78 -12.76 5.71 7.42
C VAL A 78 -13.98 6.45 7.96
N ARG A 79 -14.84 5.78 8.72
CA ARG A 79 -16.03 6.42 9.31
C ARG A 79 -15.67 7.48 10.34
N GLU A 80 -14.67 7.24 11.17
CA GLU A 80 -14.19 8.21 12.15
C GLU A 80 -13.61 9.45 11.48
N GLU A 81 -12.78 9.26 10.46
CA GLU A 81 -12.19 10.36 9.69
C GLU A 81 -13.26 11.18 8.95
N MET A 82 -14.27 10.52 8.37
CA MET A 82 -15.44 11.21 7.83
C MET A 82 -16.19 12.03 8.89
N ASN A 83 -16.36 11.49 10.09
CA ASN A 83 -17.04 12.20 11.17
C ASN A 83 -16.24 13.42 11.65
N THR A 84 -14.91 13.32 11.70
CA THR A 84 -14.01 14.44 11.96
C THR A 84 -14.21 15.54 10.91
N MET A 85 -14.12 15.20 9.62
CA MET A 85 -14.33 16.18 8.55
C MET A 85 -15.72 16.83 8.59
N TYR A 86 -16.77 16.08 8.93
CA TYR A 86 -18.12 16.64 9.10
C TYR A 86 -18.26 17.51 10.35
N GLY A 87 -17.49 17.21 11.41
CA GLY A 87 -17.41 18.04 12.61
C GLY A 87 -16.76 19.39 12.31
N ASP A 88 -15.67 19.37 11.56
CA ASP A 88 -14.93 20.57 11.15
C ASP A 88 -15.72 21.42 10.14
N ASN A 89 -16.38 20.76 9.18
CA ASN A 89 -17.22 21.42 8.18
C ASN A 89 -18.52 20.66 7.91
N PRO A 90 -19.63 21.06 8.55
CA PRO A 90 -20.93 20.41 8.36
C PRO A 90 -21.46 20.44 6.92
N TYR A 91 -21.05 21.40 6.08
CA TYR A 91 -21.48 21.49 4.69
C TYR A 91 -20.95 20.34 3.83
N LEU A 92 -19.87 19.66 4.26
CA LEU A 92 -19.36 18.48 3.56
C LEU A 92 -20.38 17.34 3.50
N ARG A 93 -21.39 17.34 4.38
CA ARG A 93 -22.54 16.41 4.32
C ARG A 93 -23.36 16.53 3.04
N LEU A 94 -23.23 17.62 2.29
CA LEU A 94 -23.87 17.80 0.98
C LEU A 94 -23.16 17.03 -0.15
N VAL A 95 -21.91 16.61 0.07
CA VAL A 95 -21.09 15.89 -0.92
C VAL A 95 -20.49 14.60 -0.33
N PRO A 96 -21.29 13.73 0.33
CA PRO A 96 -20.77 12.65 1.17
C PRO A 96 -19.95 11.63 0.40
N ALA A 97 -20.34 11.31 -0.84
CA ALA A 97 -19.61 10.38 -1.69
C ALA A 97 -18.20 10.88 -2.04
N ARG A 98 -18.02 12.20 -2.22
CA ARG A 98 -16.71 12.81 -2.44
C ARG A 98 -15.85 12.69 -1.19
N VAL A 99 -16.42 12.97 -0.02
CA VAL A 99 -15.72 12.86 1.27
C VAL A 99 -15.27 11.42 1.50
N THR A 100 -16.18 10.44 1.36
CA THR A 100 -15.83 9.02 1.51
C THR A 100 -14.69 8.63 0.57
N LYS A 101 -14.74 9.04 -0.70
CA LYS A 101 -13.68 8.73 -1.66
C LYS A 101 -12.33 9.32 -1.23
N THR A 102 -12.31 10.58 -0.79
CA THR A 102 -11.08 11.25 -0.32
C THR A 102 -10.53 10.56 0.93
N VAL A 103 -11.38 10.25 1.90
CA VAL A 103 -10.98 9.58 3.15
C VAL A 103 -10.47 8.16 2.88
N VAL A 104 -11.16 7.38 2.05
CA VAL A 104 -10.70 6.02 1.68
C VAL A 104 -9.30 6.09 1.06
N ARG A 105 -9.09 6.98 0.09
CA ARG A 105 -7.76 7.16 -0.53
C ARG A 105 -6.69 7.58 0.48
N PHE A 106 -7.02 8.50 1.38
CA PHE A 106 -6.10 8.95 2.43
C PHE A 106 -5.67 7.78 3.35
N VAL A 107 -6.63 6.98 3.82
CA VAL A 107 -6.36 5.82 4.68
C VAL A 107 -5.57 4.77 3.90
N THR A 108 -5.92 4.48 2.64
CA THR A 108 -5.18 3.56 1.78
C THR A 108 -3.72 3.99 1.60
N VAL A 109 -3.45 5.24 1.23
CA VAL A 109 -2.08 5.76 1.08
C VAL A 109 -1.32 5.70 2.41
N SER A 110 -1.99 5.96 3.53
CA SER A 110 -1.38 5.83 4.86
C SER A 110 -0.93 4.39 5.14
N VAL A 111 -1.78 3.41 4.83
CA VAL A 111 -1.46 1.97 4.99
C VAL A 111 -0.32 1.55 4.08
N ASP A 112 -0.38 1.95 2.81
CA ASP A 112 0.64 1.60 1.81
C ASP A 112 2.04 2.07 2.19
N VAL A 113 2.15 3.23 2.85
CA VAL A 113 3.45 3.84 3.19
C VAL A 113 3.93 3.44 4.59
N TYR A 114 3.04 3.49 5.58
CA TYR A 114 3.46 3.42 7.00
C TYR A 114 3.17 2.09 7.67
N CYS A 115 2.28 1.25 7.13
CA CYS A 115 1.95 -0.06 7.71
C CYS A 115 1.61 -1.12 6.64
N PRO A 116 2.57 -1.50 5.79
CA PRO A 116 2.35 -2.39 4.66
C PRO A 116 1.85 -3.78 5.05
N ASP A 117 2.10 -4.21 6.29
CA ASP A 117 1.60 -5.50 6.81
C ASP A 117 0.07 -5.55 6.94
N HIS A 118 -0.64 -4.41 6.84
CA HIS A 118 -2.11 -4.31 6.90
C HIS A 118 -2.77 -4.08 5.54
N GLN A 119 -2.04 -4.23 4.43
CA GLN A 119 -2.59 -4.08 3.09
C GLN A 119 -3.70 -5.09 2.76
N ASP A 120 -3.74 -6.25 3.43
CA ASP A 120 -4.79 -7.24 3.30
C ASP A 120 -6.14 -6.79 3.87
N MET A 121 -6.16 -5.71 4.66
CA MET A 121 -7.35 -5.11 5.25
C MET A 121 -7.97 -3.99 4.39
N LEU A 122 -7.31 -3.63 3.29
CA LEU A 122 -7.79 -2.64 2.32
C LEU A 122 -8.95 -3.21 1.47
N PRO A 123 -9.88 -2.34 1.02
CA PRO A 123 -11.04 -2.75 0.21
C PRO A 123 -10.71 -3.12 -1.23
#